data_AF-A2DKQ9-F1
#
_entry.id   AF-A2DKQ9-F1
#
_cell.length_a   1.000
_cell.length_b   1.000
_cell.length_c   1.000
_cell.angle_alpha   90.00
_cell.angle_beta   90.00
_cell.angle_gamma   90.00
#
_symmetry.space_group_name_H-M   'P 1'
#
loop_
_entity.id
_entity.type
_entity.pdbx_description
1 polymer ?
#
loop_
_entity_poly.entity_id
_entity_poly.type
_entity_poly.pdbx_seq_one_letter_code
_entity_poly.pdbx_strand_id
1 'polypeptide(L)'
;MLKEINIKAFGSCSSISKIIFPYMLEYIGASAFDSCAYLTQITFSNSLKAINESAFDGCKNLIKIDLPDSLEIIGEMAFKSCSSLQELNLPENLRFIGVNAFYGTNLRKITICMKSEVKIGEKVFGPLNQLEELVFYSNNYEILKFIQSSPIHKITFDSILISNIPVLNSSQYLENLIIKDHGIPVSFINHFVVSHNISIYVYGNIRSIESDSFVDAGIKEFVYCGNDTVSGDFLTRALSCNSVQCSKNYKKNTFGGKRITYNTDICKDYSPNTGMSKTTKIILSVIIPIGAISIIVGIIWALKLRKEHNAINSKLLIQRLVVEDFG
;
A
#
# COMPACT_ATOMS: atom_id res chain seq x y z
N MET A 1 25.22 6.56 -24.71
CA MET A 1 24.19 5.65 -24.19
C MET A 1 22.84 6.31 -24.34
N LEU A 2 21.79 5.56 -24.71
CA LEU A 2 20.45 6.11 -24.96
C LEU A 2 19.79 6.53 -23.64
N LYS A 3 19.51 7.83 -23.50
CA LYS A 3 18.86 8.41 -22.31
C LYS A 3 17.39 8.76 -22.52
N GLU A 4 16.97 8.95 -23.76
CA GLU A 4 15.64 9.41 -24.12
C GLU A 4 15.11 8.68 -25.34
N ILE A 5 13.82 8.35 -25.33
CA ILE A 5 13.06 8.00 -26.53
C ILE A 5 12.37 9.25 -27.02
N ASN A 6 12.63 9.64 -28.27
CA ASN A 6 12.08 10.87 -28.83
C ASN A 6 10.55 10.82 -28.98
N ILE A 7 9.97 12.02 -29.09
CA ILE A 7 8.55 12.23 -29.38
C ILE A 7 8.13 11.41 -30.61
N LYS A 8 7.02 10.69 -30.50
CA LYS A 8 6.41 9.87 -31.57
C LYS A 8 7.32 8.80 -32.20
N ALA A 9 8.46 8.45 -31.58
CA ALA A 9 9.46 7.56 -32.20
C ALA A 9 8.89 6.23 -32.72
N PHE A 10 7.91 5.66 -32.03
CA PHE A 10 7.23 4.41 -32.37
C PHE A 10 5.70 4.57 -32.34
N GLY A 11 5.19 5.78 -32.51
CA GLY A 11 3.74 6.06 -32.53
C GLY A 11 3.04 5.23 -33.61
N SER A 12 1.87 4.69 -33.27
CA SER A 12 1.03 3.82 -34.08
C SER A 12 1.71 2.54 -34.61
N CYS A 13 2.81 2.10 -33.97
CA CYS A 13 3.48 0.89 -34.39
C CYS A 13 2.67 -0.36 -33.99
N SER A 14 2.02 -0.99 -34.98
CA SER A 14 1.15 -2.15 -34.77
C SER A 14 1.89 -3.48 -34.62
N SER A 15 3.22 -3.50 -34.78
CA SER A 15 4.00 -4.75 -34.70
C SER A 15 4.70 -4.95 -33.35
N ILE A 16 4.81 -3.91 -32.52
CA ILE A 16 5.51 -4.01 -31.24
C ILE A 16 4.59 -4.70 -30.22
N SER A 17 4.99 -5.88 -29.78
CA SER A 17 4.32 -6.63 -28.71
C SER A 17 5.02 -6.53 -27.36
N LYS A 18 6.33 -6.28 -27.36
CA LYS A 18 7.16 -6.21 -26.15
C LYS A 18 8.24 -5.15 -26.28
N ILE A 19 8.46 -4.40 -25.20
CA ILE A 19 9.54 -3.41 -25.10
C ILE A 19 10.42 -3.73 -23.90
N ILE A 20 11.74 -3.67 -24.10
CA ILE A 20 12.74 -3.71 -23.04
C ILE A 20 13.59 -2.45 -23.17
N PHE A 21 13.43 -1.52 -22.24
CA PHE A 21 14.21 -0.28 -22.25
C PHE A 21 15.61 -0.49 -21.66
N PRO A 22 16.63 0.24 -22.15
CA PRO A 22 17.97 0.16 -21.59
C PRO A 22 18.02 0.77 -20.17
N TYR A 23 18.89 0.25 -19.31
CA TYR A 23 18.97 0.59 -17.87
C TYR A 23 19.21 2.07 -17.56
N MET A 24 19.81 2.81 -18.50
CA MET A 24 20.14 4.23 -18.36
C MET A 24 19.09 5.16 -19.02
N LEU A 25 17.97 4.61 -19.50
CA LEU A 25 16.90 5.43 -20.06
C LEU A 25 16.25 6.23 -18.92
N GLU A 26 16.13 7.55 -19.12
CA GLU A 26 15.59 8.50 -18.14
C GLU A 26 14.25 9.08 -18.62
N TYR A 27 14.02 9.19 -19.93
CA TYR A 27 12.82 9.87 -20.48
C TYR A 27 12.16 9.08 -21.61
N ILE A 28 10.84 9.03 -21.59
CA ILE A 28 10.01 8.58 -22.72
C ILE A 28 9.22 9.78 -23.23
N GLY A 29 9.50 10.18 -24.46
CA GLY A 29 8.93 11.34 -25.13
C GLY A 29 7.43 11.25 -25.34
N ALA A 30 6.83 12.40 -25.61
CA ALA A 30 5.39 12.49 -25.86
C ALA A 30 4.97 11.60 -27.04
N SER A 31 3.87 10.86 -26.89
CA SER A 31 3.35 9.94 -27.90
C SER A 31 4.35 8.90 -28.41
N ALA A 32 5.45 8.63 -27.70
CA ALA A 32 6.54 7.78 -28.21
C ALA A 32 6.08 6.38 -28.63
N PHE A 33 5.05 5.84 -27.99
CA PHE A 33 4.44 4.54 -28.27
C PHE A 33 2.90 4.66 -28.31
N ASP A 34 2.38 5.80 -28.77
CA ASP A 34 0.93 5.96 -28.94
C ASP A 34 0.37 4.86 -29.86
N SER A 35 -0.88 4.46 -29.64
CA SER A 35 -1.62 3.48 -30.45
C SER A 35 -0.87 2.19 -30.79
N CYS A 36 0.11 1.77 -29.98
CA CYS A 36 0.78 0.47 -30.09
C CYS A 36 -0.13 -0.64 -29.56
N ALA A 37 -1.23 -0.90 -30.27
CA ALA A 37 -2.35 -1.70 -29.77
C ALA A 37 -1.97 -3.15 -29.41
N TYR A 38 -0.91 -3.69 -30.00
CA TYR A 38 -0.42 -5.05 -29.74
C TYR A 38 0.60 -5.14 -28.60
N LEU A 39 1.03 -4.02 -28.02
CA LEU A 39 1.96 -3.99 -26.91
C LEU A 39 1.34 -4.63 -25.67
N THR A 40 1.91 -5.74 -25.21
CA THR A 40 1.43 -6.48 -24.04
C THR A 40 2.35 -6.34 -22.83
N GLN A 41 3.64 -6.08 -23.05
CA GLN A 41 4.65 -6.06 -21.99
C GLN A 41 5.66 -4.94 -22.18
N ILE A 42 5.94 -4.22 -21.09
CA ILE A 42 7.00 -3.22 -21.02
C ILE A 42 7.91 -3.57 -19.84
N THR A 43 9.21 -3.54 -20.07
CA THR A 43 10.21 -3.52 -19.00
C THR A 43 10.84 -2.14 -18.96
N PHE A 44 10.50 -1.36 -17.92
CA PHE A 44 11.02 -0.02 -17.72
C PHE A 44 12.45 -0.02 -17.18
N SER A 45 13.14 1.09 -17.41
CA SER A 45 14.45 1.38 -16.84
C SER A 45 14.32 1.74 -15.37
N ASN A 46 15.23 1.24 -14.52
CA ASN A 46 15.32 1.64 -13.11
C ASN A 46 15.77 3.09 -12.91
N SER A 47 16.19 3.76 -13.98
CA SER A 47 16.59 5.18 -13.98
C SER A 47 15.51 6.09 -14.58
N LEU A 48 14.37 5.54 -15.01
CA LEU A 48 13.31 6.29 -15.69
C LEU A 48 12.74 7.35 -14.76
N LYS A 49 12.73 8.60 -15.24
CA LYS A 49 12.28 9.79 -14.51
C LYS A 49 10.92 10.28 -14.98
N ALA A 50 10.65 10.23 -16.29
CA ALA A 50 9.38 10.70 -16.83
C ALA A 50 8.85 9.82 -17.96
N ILE A 51 7.54 9.62 -17.91
CA ILE A 51 6.72 9.15 -19.02
C ILE A 51 5.88 10.35 -19.46
N ASN A 52 6.18 10.92 -20.62
CA ASN A 52 5.55 12.17 -21.05
C ASN A 52 4.15 11.95 -21.64
N GLU A 53 3.54 13.06 -22.06
CA GLU A 53 2.17 13.12 -22.57
C GLU A 53 1.86 12.03 -23.61
N SER A 54 0.76 11.31 -23.42
CA SER A 54 0.25 10.29 -24.33
C SER A 54 1.25 9.19 -24.73
N ALA A 55 2.35 9.01 -23.99
CA ALA A 55 3.45 8.13 -24.38
C ALA A 55 3.01 6.70 -24.70
N PHE A 56 1.98 6.18 -24.04
CA PHE A 56 1.38 4.87 -24.26
C PHE A 56 -0.15 4.95 -24.45
N ASP A 57 -0.70 6.10 -24.87
CA ASP A 57 -2.14 6.22 -25.15
C ASP A 57 -2.57 5.18 -26.17
N GLY A 58 -3.66 4.44 -25.91
CA GLY A 58 -4.20 3.45 -26.83
C GLY A 58 -3.41 2.14 -26.92
N CYS A 59 -2.50 1.83 -26.00
CA CYS A 59 -1.88 0.51 -25.86
C CYS A 59 -2.88 -0.50 -25.27
N LYS A 60 -3.90 -0.86 -26.06
CA LYS A 60 -5.11 -1.58 -25.61
C LYS A 60 -4.84 -2.96 -25.01
N ASN A 61 -3.77 -3.64 -25.42
CA ASN A 61 -3.41 -4.98 -24.94
C ASN A 61 -2.39 -4.98 -23.79
N LEU A 62 -2.01 -3.81 -23.26
CA LEU A 62 -1.08 -3.72 -22.14
C LEU A 62 -1.80 -4.13 -20.84
N ILE A 63 -1.43 -5.28 -20.28
CA ILE A 63 -2.15 -5.89 -19.15
C ILE A 63 -1.64 -5.37 -17.80
N LYS A 64 -0.33 -5.18 -17.69
CA LYS A 64 0.35 -4.79 -16.46
C LYS A 64 1.47 -3.81 -16.75
N ILE A 65 1.65 -2.86 -15.85
CA ILE A 65 2.82 -1.97 -15.83
C ILE A 65 3.50 -2.03 -14.47
N ASP A 66 4.80 -2.27 -14.48
CA ASP A 66 5.64 -2.23 -13.30
C ASP A 66 6.45 -0.92 -13.34
N LEU A 67 5.87 0.15 -12.81
CA LEU A 67 6.49 1.48 -12.78
C LEU A 67 7.68 1.49 -11.81
N PRO A 68 8.85 2.01 -12.21
CA PRO A 68 10.04 2.00 -11.36
C PRO A 68 9.95 3.05 -10.24
N ASP A 69 10.59 2.77 -9.10
CA ASP A 69 10.63 3.70 -7.95
C ASP A 69 11.30 5.04 -8.29
N SER A 70 12.12 5.10 -9.34
CA SER A 70 12.78 6.33 -9.81
C SER A 70 11.83 7.31 -10.51
N LEU A 71 10.63 6.87 -10.89
CA LEU A 71 9.69 7.63 -11.72
C LEU A 71 9.11 8.81 -10.93
N GLU A 72 9.20 9.99 -11.52
CA GLU A 72 8.74 11.25 -10.89
C GLU A 72 7.51 11.81 -11.60
N ILE A 73 7.37 11.58 -12.90
CA ILE A 73 6.34 12.20 -13.74
C ILE A 73 5.61 11.16 -14.58
N ILE A 74 4.28 11.13 -14.46
CA ILE A 74 3.37 10.50 -15.40
C ILE A 74 2.61 11.64 -16.09
N GLY A 75 2.83 11.80 -17.39
CA GLY A 75 2.27 12.88 -18.19
C GLY A 75 0.76 12.77 -18.41
N GLU A 76 0.19 13.83 -18.97
CA GLU A 76 -1.21 13.85 -19.40
C GLU A 76 -1.49 12.72 -20.39
N MET A 77 -2.59 12.00 -20.20
CA MET A 77 -3.01 10.87 -21.05
C MET A 77 -1.97 9.75 -21.25
N ALA A 78 -0.91 9.69 -20.42
CA ALA A 78 0.24 8.80 -20.65
C ALA A 78 -0.12 7.32 -20.88
N PHE A 79 -1.15 6.81 -20.20
CA PHE A 79 -1.71 5.45 -20.32
C PHE A 79 -3.22 5.48 -20.60
N LYS A 80 -3.72 6.55 -21.23
CA LYS A 80 -5.12 6.64 -21.62
C LYS A 80 -5.48 5.48 -22.56
N SER A 81 -6.71 4.99 -22.44
CA SER A 81 -7.26 3.91 -23.27
C SER A 81 -6.42 2.61 -23.30
N CYS A 82 -5.58 2.38 -22.29
CA CYS A 82 -4.96 1.08 -22.02
C CYS A 82 -5.99 0.13 -21.39
N SER A 83 -6.98 -0.29 -22.18
CA SER A 83 -8.19 -0.97 -21.70
C SER A 83 -7.95 -2.35 -21.10
N SER A 84 -6.81 -3.00 -21.36
CA SER A 84 -6.47 -4.28 -20.72
C SER A 84 -5.70 -4.11 -19.41
N LEU A 85 -5.35 -2.87 -19.03
CA LEU A 85 -4.56 -2.62 -17.83
C LEU A 85 -5.42 -2.85 -16.58
N GLN A 86 -5.05 -3.84 -15.78
CA GLN A 86 -5.82 -4.30 -14.62
C GLN A 86 -5.20 -3.94 -13.27
N GLU A 87 -3.88 -3.80 -13.22
CA GLU A 87 -3.15 -3.49 -11.98
C GLU A 87 -2.26 -2.27 -12.18
N LEU A 88 -2.26 -1.39 -11.18
CA LEU A 88 -1.41 -0.20 -11.15
C LEU A 88 -0.75 -0.06 -9.78
N ASN A 89 0.58 0.01 -9.78
CA ASN A 89 1.36 0.40 -8.62
C ASN A 89 1.91 1.81 -8.84
N LEU A 90 1.48 2.77 -8.02
CA LEU A 90 1.97 4.14 -8.05
C LEU A 90 3.21 4.28 -7.15
N PRO A 91 4.41 4.48 -7.72
CA PRO A 91 5.66 4.42 -6.97
C PRO A 91 5.88 5.58 -6.01
N GLU A 92 6.83 5.42 -5.10
CA GLU A 92 7.07 6.31 -3.97
C GLU A 92 7.45 7.75 -4.38
N ASN A 93 8.28 7.90 -5.42
CA ASN A 93 8.88 9.19 -5.80
C ASN A 93 8.07 10.00 -6.82
N LEU A 94 6.83 9.62 -7.10
CA LEU A 94 5.95 10.42 -7.96
C LEU A 94 5.78 11.83 -7.40
N ARG A 95 5.83 12.81 -8.31
CA ARG A 95 5.60 14.23 -8.04
C ARG A 95 4.41 14.77 -8.84
N PHE A 96 4.13 14.15 -10.00
CA PHE A 96 3.05 14.58 -10.88
C PHE A 96 2.39 13.39 -11.59
N ILE A 97 1.06 13.41 -11.61
CA ILE A 97 0.23 12.55 -12.45
C ILE A 97 -0.68 13.46 -13.27
N GLY A 98 -0.57 13.39 -14.59
CA GLY A 98 -1.27 14.27 -15.51
C GLY A 98 -2.76 14.01 -15.63
N VAL A 99 -3.46 14.97 -16.23
CA VAL A 99 -4.89 14.88 -16.55
C VAL A 99 -5.14 13.62 -17.38
N ASN A 100 -6.21 12.87 -17.06
CA ASN A 100 -6.60 11.66 -17.79
C ASN A 100 -5.51 10.57 -17.94
N ALA A 101 -4.45 10.59 -17.12
CA ALA A 101 -3.28 9.72 -17.32
C ALA A 101 -3.62 8.22 -17.45
N PHE A 102 -4.67 7.75 -16.80
CA PHE A 102 -5.19 6.38 -16.80
C PHE A 102 -6.67 6.32 -17.22
N TYR A 103 -7.17 7.32 -17.94
CA TYR A 103 -8.57 7.37 -18.35
C TYR A 103 -8.91 6.23 -19.31
N GLY A 104 -10.00 5.50 -19.05
CA GLY A 104 -10.43 4.39 -19.91
C GLY A 104 -9.59 3.12 -19.75
N THR A 105 -8.93 2.96 -18.59
CA THR A 105 -8.34 1.70 -18.14
C THR A 105 -9.37 0.84 -17.42
N ASN A 106 -9.12 -0.47 -17.30
CA ASN A 106 -9.98 -1.40 -16.57
C ASN A 106 -9.30 -1.86 -15.27
N LEU A 107 -8.77 -0.89 -14.51
CA LEU A 107 -8.06 -1.17 -13.28
C LEU A 107 -8.98 -1.85 -12.27
N ARG A 108 -8.54 -3.02 -11.80
CA ARG A 108 -9.15 -3.81 -10.72
C ARG A 108 -8.46 -3.55 -9.38
N LYS A 109 -7.16 -3.23 -9.43
CA LYS A 109 -6.35 -2.97 -8.25
C LYS A 109 -5.45 -1.77 -8.43
N ILE A 110 -5.43 -0.90 -7.42
CA ILE A 110 -4.49 0.21 -7.33
C ILE A 110 -3.74 0.14 -6.01
N THR A 111 -2.41 0.15 -6.09
CA THR A 111 -1.50 0.24 -4.95
C THR A 111 -0.88 1.64 -4.91
N ILE A 112 -0.94 2.29 -3.75
CA ILE A 112 -0.49 3.66 -3.54
C ILE A 112 0.72 3.70 -2.61
N CYS A 113 1.91 3.95 -3.16
CA CYS A 113 3.15 4.15 -2.42
C CYS A 113 3.63 5.61 -2.42
N MET A 114 3.04 6.46 -3.27
CA MET A 114 3.45 7.86 -3.48
C MET A 114 3.29 8.73 -2.22
N LYS A 115 4.19 9.71 -2.05
CA LYS A 115 4.17 10.67 -0.91
C LYS A 115 3.01 11.66 -1.00
N SER A 116 2.70 12.38 0.08
CA SER A 116 1.55 13.28 0.19
C SER A 116 1.56 14.49 -0.77
N GLU A 117 2.70 14.87 -1.33
CA GLU A 117 2.88 16.12 -2.11
C GLU A 117 2.69 15.95 -3.63
N VAL A 118 2.16 14.81 -4.07
CA VAL A 118 1.97 14.55 -5.51
C VAL A 118 0.89 15.46 -6.07
N LYS A 119 1.21 16.19 -7.14
CA LYS A 119 0.22 16.94 -7.93
C LYS A 119 -0.55 15.96 -8.81
N ILE A 120 -1.85 15.86 -8.61
CA ILE A 120 -2.74 14.93 -9.34
C ILE A 120 -3.67 15.74 -10.23
N GLY A 121 -3.63 15.47 -11.53
CA GLY A 121 -4.47 16.12 -12.53
C GLY A 121 -5.94 15.71 -12.43
N GLU A 122 -6.80 16.44 -13.13
CA GLU A 122 -8.22 16.12 -13.19
C GLU A 122 -8.49 14.79 -13.92
N LYS A 123 -9.54 14.08 -13.49
CA LYS A 123 -10.05 12.85 -14.16
C LYS A 123 -8.97 11.80 -14.45
N VAL A 124 -7.91 11.72 -13.64
CA VAL A 124 -6.76 10.81 -13.85
C VAL A 124 -7.18 9.41 -14.25
N PHE A 125 -8.16 8.82 -13.57
CA PHE A 125 -8.65 7.48 -13.86
C PHE A 125 -9.93 7.44 -14.72
N GLY A 126 -10.67 8.54 -14.80
CA GLY A 126 -12.06 8.51 -15.27
C GLY A 126 -12.94 7.57 -14.41
N PRO A 127 -14.06 7.07 -14.95
CA PRO A 127 -14.89 6.08 -14.27
C PRO A 127 -14.21 4.70 -14.20
N LEU A 128 -13.90 4.21 -13.00
CA LEU A 128 -13.34 2.87 -12.79
C LEU A 128 -14.41 1.86 -12.40
N ASN A 129 -15.14 1.36 -13.39
CA ASN A 129 -16.28 0.46 -13.15
C ASN A 129 -15.89 -0.96 -12.69
N GLN A 130 -14.61 -1.32 -12.77
CA GLN A 130 -14.10 -2.66 -12.39
C GLN A 130 -13.15 -2.62 -11.18
N LEU A 131 -13.02 -1.48 -10.51
CA LEU A 131 -12.10 -1.34 -9.37
C LEU A 131 -12.61 -2.12 -8.17
N GLU A 132 -11.87 -3.13 -7.75
CA GLU A 132 -12.24 -4.02 -6.64
C GLU A 132 -11.41 -3.74 -5.38
N GLU A 133 -10.11 -3.47 -5.53
CA GLU A 133 -9.16 -3.36 -4.43
C GLU A 133 -8.31 -2.08 -4.46
N LEU A 134 -8.19 -1.43 -3.31
CA LEU A 134 -7.22 -0.37 -3.06
C LEU A 134 -6.28 -0.74 -1.92
N VAL A 135 -4.99 -0.47 -2.10
CA VAL A 135 -3.97 -0.72 -1.08
C VAL A 135 -3.14 0.55 -0.87
N PHE A 136 -3.12 1.06 0.35
CA PHE A 136 -2.36 2.23 0.76
C PHE A 136 -1.13 1.81 1.58
N TYR A 137 0.07 1.96 1.00
CA TYR A 137 1.35 1.85 1.70
C TYR A 137 1.90 3.21 2.14
N SER A 138 1.15 4.28 1.87
CA SER A 138 1.44 5.66 2.26
C SER A 138 0.19 6.31 2.85
N ASN A 139 0.35 7.47 3.48
CA ASN A 139 -0.78 8.26 3.97
C ASN A 139 -1.31 9.25 2.90
N ASN A 140 -1.00 9.03 1.62
CA ASN A 140 -1.59 9.81 0.53
C ASN A 140 -2.94 9.21 0.13
N TYR A 141 -4.01 9.89 0.54
CA TYR A 141 -5.39 9.49 0.27
C TYR A 141 -6.07 10.32 -0.82
N GLU A 142 -5.33 11.19 -1.52
CA GLU A 142 -5.87 12.12 -2.53
C GLU A 142 -6.63 11.38 -3.64
N ILE A 143 -6.19 10.16 -3.98
CA ILE A 143 -6.83 9.31 -4.98
C ILE A 143 -8.30 9.00 -4.64
N LEU A 144 -8.66 8.94 -3.35
CA LEU A 144 -10.06 8.70 -2.93
C LEU A 144 -11.04 9.74 -3.51
N LYS A 145 -10.57 10.97 -3.79
CA LYS A 145 -11.38 12.03 -4.41
C LYS A 145 -11.77 11.71 -5.86
N PHE A 146 -10.97 10.91 -6.55
CA PHE A 146 -11.13 10.63 -7.99
C PHE A 146 -11.93 9.36 -8.29
N ILE A 147 -12.17 8.53 -7.27
CA ILE A 147 -12.77 7.20 -7.42
C ILE A 147 -14.10 7.05 -6.67
N GLN A 148 -14.73 8.17 -6.30
CA GLN A 148 -15.97 8.20 -5.50
C GLN A 148 -17.14 7.43 -6.12
N SER A 149 -17.19 7.31 -7.45
CA SER A 149 -18.25 6.57 -8.15
C SER A 149 -17.91 5.09 -8.40
N SER A 150 -16.73 4.62 -7.97
CA SER A 150 -16.23 3.28 -8.30
C SER A 150 -16.71 2.25 -7.26
N PRO A 151 -17.08 1.02 -7.68
CA PRO A 151 -17.59 -0.02 -6.79
C PRO A 151 -16.46 -0.72 -6.03
N ILE A 152 -15.82 -0.02 -5.09
CA ILE A 152 -14.68 -0.56 -4.33
C ILE A 152 -15.20 -1.55 -3.28
N HIS A 153 -14.75 -2.81 -3.36
CA HIS A 153 -15.15 -3.87 -2.43
C HIS A 153 -14.15 -4.07 -1.29
N LYS A 154 -12.87 -3.71 -1.50
CA LYS A 154 -11.80 -3.91 -0.52
C LYS A 154 -10.85 -2.72 -0.44
N ILE A 155 -10.61 -2.24 0.78
CA ILE A 155 -9.59 -1.24 1.07
C ILE A 155 -8.64 -1.79 2.13
N THR A 156 -7.34 -1.70 1.84
CA THR A 156 -6.27 -2.08 2.76
C THR A 156 -5.40 -0.88 3.08
N PHE A 157 -5.26 -0.55 4.35
CA PHE A 157 -4.29 0.40 4.87
C PHE A 157 -3.14 -0.37 5.51
N ASP A 158 -1.96 -0.29 4.91
CA ASP A 158 -0.75 -1.06 5.28
C ASP A 158 0.49 -0.15 5.29
N SER A 159 0.33 1.08 5.80
CA SER A 159 1.38 2.10 5.86
C SER A 159 2.06 2.08 7.23
N ILE A 160 3.39 2.21 7.25
CA ILE A 160 4.16 2.28 8.51
C ILE A 160 3.86 3.57 9.29
N LEU A 161 3.44 4.61 8.57
CA LEU A 161 3.18 5.93 9.11
C LEU A 161 1.70 6.17 9.40
N ILE A 162 0.83 5.18 9.24
CA ILE A 162 -0.60 5.40 9.41
C ILE A 162 -0.93 5.72 10.87
N SER A 163 -1.47 6.92 11.10
CA SER A 163 -1.93 7.35 12.41
C SER A 163 -3.44 7.60 12.45
N ASN A 164 -4.02 8.03 11.33
CA ASN A 164 -5.44 8.36 11.22
C ASN A 164 -6.03 7.72 9.97
N ILE A 165 -7.18 7.07 10.12
CA ILE A 165 -7.96 6.54 9.00
C ILE A 165 -8.75 7.69 8.36
N PRO A 166 -8.69 7.87 7.02
CA PRO A 166 -9.45 8.91 6.34
C PRO A 166 -10.95 8.58 6.29
N VAL A 167 -11.78 9.61 6.04
CA VAL A 167 -13.20 9.42 5.78
C VAL A 167 -13.41 8.74 4.42
N LEU A 168 -14.22 7.69 4.40
CA LEU A 168 -14.58 6.89 3.24
C LEU A 168 -16.02 7.20 2.80
N ASN A 169 -16.26 8.45 2.36
CA ASN A 169 -17.59 8.99 2.02
C ASN A 169 -18.37 8.19 0.96
N SER A 170 -17.70 7.39 0.13
CA SER A 170 -18.30 6.62 -0.97
C SER A 170 -18.13 5.11 -0.79
N SER A 171 -18.14 4.64 0.45
CA SER A 171 -17.90 3.24 0.82
C SER A 171 -19.14 2.34 0.80
N GLN A 172 -20.22 2.71 0.10
CA GLN A 172 -21.49 1.95 0.14
C GLN A 172 -21.35 0.49 -0.32
N TYR A 173 -20.38 0.20 -1.19
CA TYR A 173 -20.06 -1.14 -1.70
C TYR A 173 -18.88 -1.81 -0.97
N LEU A 174 -18.32 -1.16 0.05
CA LEU A 174 -17.13 -1.65 0.74
C LEU A 174 -17.49 -2.85 1.62
N GLU A 175 -17.00 -4.02 1.26
CA GLU A 175 -17.23 -5.27 1.99
C GLU A 175 -16.10 -5.57 2.96
N ASN A 176 -14.87 -5.14 2.66
CA ASN A 176 -13.68 -5.47 3.42
C ASN A 176 -12.82 -4.24 3.68
N LEU A 177 -12.62 -3.90 4.95
CA LEU A 177 -11.67 -2.90 5.39
C LEU A 177 -10.58 -3.57 6.21
N ILE A 178 -9.35 -3.50 5.73
CA ILE A 178 -8.17 -4.05 6.40
C ILE A 178 -7.28 -2.90 6.83
N ILE A 179 -6.90 -2.88 8.09
CA ILE A 179 -5.98 -1.91 8.67
C ILE A 179 -4.87 -2.68 9.35
N LYS A 180 -3.62 -2.35 9.00
CA LYS A 180 -2.42 -2.93 9.60
C LYS A 180 -1.57 -1.82 10.19
N ASP A 181 -1.40 -1.87 11.50
CA ASP A 181 -0.43 -1.06 12.20
C ASP A 181 0.96 -1.73 12.08
N HIS A 182 2.00 -0.90 11.99
CA HIS A 182 3.40 -1.32 12.06
C HIS A 182 4.08 -0.73 13.29
N GLY A 183 3.36 -0.75 14.42
CA GLY A 183 3.83 -0.21 15.71
C GLY A 183 3.45 1.25 15.98
N ILE A 184 2.77 1.93 15.06
CA ILE A 184 2.10 3.21 15.32
C ILE A 184 0.60 2.93 15.48
N PRO A 185 0.03 3.07 16.69
CA PRO A 185 -1.39 2.80 16.89
C PRO A 185 -2.28 3.79 16.12
N VAL A 186 -3.34 3.26 15.50
CA VAL A 186 -4.23 4.03 14.63
C VAL A 186 -5.39 4.68 15.40
N SER A 187 -5.89 5.80 14.90
CA SER A 187 -7.08 6.48 15.39
C SER A 187 -8.20 6.46 14.35
N PHE A 188 -9.42 6.20 14.82
CA PHE A 188 -10.66 6.23 14.04
C PHE A 188 -11.45 7.48 14.38
N ILE A 189 -11.93 8.17 13.34
CA ILE A 189 -12.72 9.39 13.45
C ILE A 189 -14.22 9.10 13.24
N ASN A 190 -15.07 10.02 13.70
CA ASN A 190 -16.52 9.91 13.54
C ASN A 190 -16.94 9.78 12.07
N HIS A 191 -17.97 8.96 11.82
CA HIS A 191 -18.60 8.78 10.50
C HIS A 191 -17.63 8.49 9.35
N PHE A 192 -16.54 7.75 9.61
CA PHE A 192 -15.55 7.49 8.57
C PHE A 192 -16.00 6.45 7.54
N VAL A 193 -17.07 5.68 7.78
CA VAL A 193 -17.55 4.62 6.89
C VAL A 193 -19.08 4.52 6.90
N VAL A 194 -19.67 4.24 5.74
CA VAL A 194 -21.15 4.21 5.53
C VAL A 194 -21.64 2.91 4.88
N SER A 195 -20.82 1.86 4.87
CA SER A 195 -21.20 0.57 4.29
C SER A 195 -22.24 -0.16 5.14
N HIS A 196 -23.19 -0.82 4.49
CA HIS A 196 -24.26 -1.58 5.15
C HIS A 196 -23.90 -3.07 5.36
N ASN A 197 -22.77 -3.54 4.83
CA ASN A 197 -22.33 -4.92 4.95
C ASN A 197 -20.79 -5.02 4.90
N ILE A 198 -20.14 -4.49 5.93
CA ILE A 198 -18.68 -4.42 6.00
C ILE A 198 -18.10 -5.39 7.04
N SER A 199 -16.99 -6.01 6.68
CA SER A 199 -16.10 -6.74 7.57
C SER A 199 -14.85 -5.91 7.81
N ILE A 200 -14.54 -5.64 9.08
CA ILE A 200 -13.44 -4.75 9.49
C ILE A 200 -12.38 -5.57 10.19
N TYR A 201 -11.16 -5.52 9.69
CA TYR A 201 -10.01 -6.23 10.20
C TYR A 201 -8.96 -5.22 10.64
N VAL A 202 -8.65 -5.18 11.93
CA VAL A 202 -7.62 -4.31 12.49
C VAL A 202 -6.52 -5.17 13.08
N TYR A 203 -5.36 -5.15 12.43
CA TYR A 203 -4.16 -5.87 12.83
C TYR A 203 -3.14 -4.89 13.41
N GLY A 204 -2.97 -4.93 14.73
CA GLY A 204 -2.21 -3.92 15.45
C GLY A 204 -3.04 -3.21 16.51
N ASN A 205 -2.44 -2.22 17.15
CA ASN A 205 -3.03 -1.47 18.24
C ASN A 205 -3.81 -0.25 17.73
N ILE A 206 -4.78 0.16 18.54
CA ILE A 206 -5.61 1.33 18.27
C ILE A 206 -5.36 2.33 19.40
N ARG A 207 -5.12 3.58 19.03
CA ARG A 207 -4.94 4.70 19.96
C ARG A 207 -6.29 5.19 20.48
N SER A 208 -7.23 5.43 19.58
CA SER A 208 -8.56 5.94 19.91
C SER A 208 -9.59 5.55 18.87
N ILE A 209 -10.84 5.42 19.30
CA ILE A 209 -12.00 5.29 18.43
C ILE A 209 -13.02 6.30 18.95
N GLU A 210 -13.37 7.27 18.11
CA GLU A 210 -14.43 8.22 18.44
C GLU A 210 -15.79 7.50 18.52
N SER A 211 -16.69 7.96 19.41
CA SER A 211 -17.93 7.25 19.73
C SER A 211 -18.84 6.99 18.54
N ASP A 212 -18.77 7.85 17.52
CA ASP A 212 -19.67 7.86 16.37
C ASP A 212 -18.95 7.36 15.11
N SER A 213 -17.79 6.71 15.26
CA SER A 213 -16.98 6.17 14.15
C SER A 213 -17.75 5.19 13.26
N PHE A 214 -18.65 4.41 13.86
CA PHE A 214 -19.40 3.34 13.19
C PHE A 214 -20.92 3.57 13.15
N VAL A 215 -21.37 4.80 13.43
CA VAL A 215 -22.79 5.14 13.29
C VAL A 215 -23.21 4.92 11.84
N ASP A 216 -24.39 4.31 11.67
CA ASP A 216 -24.98 3.96 10.36
C ASP A 216 -24.20 2.91 9.54
N ALA A 217 -23.13 2.33 10.09
CA ALA A 217 -22.44 1.21 9.45
C ALA A 217 -23.10 -0.13 9.79
N GLY A 218 -23.36 -0.96 8.78
CA GLY A 218 -23.78 -2.35 8.95
C GLY A 218 -22.56 -3.26 9.02
N ILE A 219 -22.09 -3.57 10.23
CA ILE A 219 -20.89 -4.38 10.45
C ILE A 219 -21.28 -5.86 10.51
N LYS A 220 -20.83 -6.62 9.52
CA LYS A 220 -20.98 -8.08 9.53
C LYS A 220 -20.05 -8.71 10.55
N GLU A 221 -18.79 -8.28 10.56
CA GLU A 221 -17.76 -8.81 11.43
C GLU A 221 -16.73 -7.73 11.77
N PHE A 222 -16.29 -7.73 13.03
CA PHE A 222 -15.16 -6.92 13.49
C PHE A 222 -14.07 -7.83 14.06
N VAL A 223 -12.89 -7.86 13.45
CA VAL A 223 -11.73 -8.62 13.90
C VAL A 223 -10.67 -7.66 14.42
N TYR A 224 -10.27 -7.84 15.68
CA TYR A 224 -9.25 -7.02 16.33
C TYR A 224 -8.07 -7.85 16.86
N CYS A 225 -6.91 -7.62 16.25
CA CYS A 225 -5.64 -8.26 16.57
C CYS A 225 -4.67 -7.28 17.26
N GLY A 226 -5.13 -6.61 18.32
CA GLY A 226 -4.32 -5.71 19.14
C GLY A 226 -4.42 -5.98 20.64
N ASN A 227 -3.87 -5.06 21.44
CA ASN A 227 -3.91 -5.09 22.89
C ASN A 227 -5.20 -4.48 23.47
N ASP A 228 -5.32 -4.44 24.79
CA ASP A 228 -6.50 -4.00 25.54
C ASP A 228 -6.57 -2.48 25.81
N THR A 229 -5.85 -1.64 25.04
CA THR A 229 -5.84 -0.17 25.24
C THR A 229 -7.15 0.51 24.90
N VAL A 230 -7.97 -0.08 24.04
CA VAL A 230 -9.26 0.50 23.65
C VAL A 230 -10.35 0.11 24.64
N SER A 231 -11.15 1.08 25.05
CA SER A 231 -12.37 0.92 25.85
C SER A 231 -13.46 1.86 25.36
N GLY A 232 -14.70 1.48 25.54
CA GLY A 232 -15.87 2.27 25.17
C GLY A 232 -16.91 1.45 24.40
N ASP A 233 -18.02 2.10 24.09
CA ASP A 233 -19.22 1.48 23.54
C ASP A 233 -19.47 1.87 22.07
N PHE A 234 -18.40 2.13 21.31
CA PHE A 234 -18.43 2.65 19.94
C PHE A 234 -19.09 1.72 18.89
N LEU A 235 -19.29 0.42 19.19
CA LEU A 235 -20.02 -0.50 18.30
C LEU A 235 -21.51 -0.62 18.67
N THR A 236 -21.96 0.01 19.75
CA THR A 236 -23.38 -0.06 20.16
C THR A 236 -24.29 0.74 19.24
N ARG A 237 -23.75 1.75 18.55
CA ARG A 237 -24.47 2.62 17.62
C ARG A 237 -24.36 2.22 16.14
N ALA A 238 -23.69 1.11 15.83
CA ALA A 238 -23.69 0.55 14.49
C ALA A 238 -25.08 -0.04 14.15
N LEU A 239 -25.50 0.01 12.87
CA LEU A 239 -26.78 -0.57 12.43
C LEU A 239 -26.85 -2.07 12.72
N SER A 240 -25.72 -2.75 12.52
CA SER A 240 -25.51 -4.13 12.92
C SER A 240 -24.06 -4.33 13.31
N CYS A 241 -23.84 -5.34 14.15
CA CYS A 241 -22.52 -5.84 14.51
C CYS A 241 -22.71 -7.29 14.96
N ASN A 242 -22.66 -8.21 14.00
CA ASN A 242 -23.09 -9.60 14.23
C ASN A 242 -22.03 -10.42 14.96
N SER A 243 -20.75 -10.14 14.71
CA SER A 243 -19.62 -10.85 15.29
C SER A 243 -18.50 -9.88 15.64
N VAL A 244 -17.95 -10.03 16.84
CA VAL A 244 -16.71 -9.36 17.26
C VAL A 244 -15.72 -10.43 17.72
N GLN A 245 -14.60 -10.52 17.02
CA GLN A 245 -13.53 -11.45 17.32
C GLN A 245 -12.29 -10.68 17.77
N CYS A 246 -11.68 -11.14 18.87
CA CYS A 246 -10.44 -10.55 19.35
C CYS A 246 -9.36 -11.61 19.53
N SER A 247 -8.11 -11.19 19.34
CA SER A 247 -6.96 -12.06 19.57
C SER A 247 -6.82 -12.45 21.04
N LYS A 248 -6.02 -13.49 21.31
CA LYS A 248 -5.63 -13.90 22.67
C LYS A 248 -4.94 -12.80 23.48
N ASN A 249 -4.37 -11.79 22.82
CA ASN A 249 -3.69 -10.69 23.50
C ASN A 249 -4.69 -9.68 24.10
N TYR A 250 -5.93 -9.66 23.60
CA TYR A 250 -6.99 -8.82 24.15
C TYR A 250 -7.59 -9.50 25.38
N LYS A 251 -7.54 -8.84 26.54
CA LYS A 251 -7.87 -9.48 27.84
C LYS A 251 -9.28 -9.21 28.35
N LYS A 252 -10.02 -8.30 27.71
CA LYS A 252 -11.37 -7.90 28.14
C LYS A 252 -12.42 -8.78 27.46
N ASN A 253 -13.55 -8.99 28.13
CA ASN A 253 -14.66 -9.79 27.60
C ASN A 253 -15.60 -9.02 26.65
N THR A 254 -15.39 -7.72 26.53
CA THR A 254 -16.17 -6.84 25.66
C THR A 254 -15.25 -5.94 24.85
N PHE A 255 -15.68 -5.61 23.62
CA PHE A 255 -15.04 -4.64 22.74
C PHE A 255 -16.14 -3.80 22.08
N GLY A 256 -16.04 -2.47 22.18
CA GLY A 256 -17.06 -1.57 21.63
C GLY A 256 -18.45 -1.75 22.23
N GLY A 257 -18.57 -2.26 23.46
CA GLY A 257 -19.84 -2.59 24.11
C GLY A 257 -20.48 -3.92 23.66
N LYS A 258 -19.78 -4.73 22.84
CA LYS A 258 -20.23 -6.06 22.38
C LYS A 258 -19.41 -7.16 23.03
N ARG A 259 -20.03 -8.33 23.26
CA ARG A 259 -19.30 -9.53 23.71
C ARG A 259 -18.38 -10.02 22.60
N ILE A 260 -17.19 -10.49 22.99
CA ILE A 260 -16.20 -11.00 22.03
C ILE A 260 -16.23 -12.52 21.96
N THR A 261 -15.79 -13.06 20.83
CA THR A 261 -15.36 -14.46 20.69
C THR A 261 -13.84 -14.50 20.54
N TYR A 262 -13.18 -15.34 21.35
CA TYR A 262 -11.76 -15.57 21.19
C TYR A 262 -11.52 -16.52 20.02
N ASN A 263 -10.68 -16.11 19.08
CA ASN A 263 -10.24 -16.96 17.99
C ASN A 263 -8.70 -16.92 17.92
N THR A 264 -8.08 -18.10 17.88
CA THR A 264 -6.61 -18.23 17.88
C THR A 264 -5.99 -18.06 16.50
N ASP A 265 -6.83 -18.09 15.47
CA ASP A 265 -6.41 -18.25 14.09
C ASP A 265 -6.54 -16.95 13.28
N ILE A 266 -7.37 -16.00 13.77
CA ILE A 266 -7.66 -14.72 13.11
C ILE A 266 -6.44 -13.81 12.92
N CYS A 267 -5.35 -14.02 13.65
CA CYS A 267 -4.13 -13.22 13.53
C CYS A 267 -2.93 -14.01 12.96
N LYS A 268 -3.15 -15.23 12.45
CA LYS A 268 -2.04 -16.09 11.96
C LYS A 268 -1.29 -15.49 10.78
N ASP A 269 -1.99 -14.73 9.93
CA ASP A 269 -1.40 -14.05 8.78
C ASP A 269 -0.76 -12.70 9.14
N TYR A 270 -0.90 -12.27 10.41
CA TYR A 270 -0.24 -11.06 10.90
C TYR A 270 1.16 -11.41 11.42
N SER A 271 2.14 -11.33 10.53
CA SER A 271 3.54 -11.13 10.91
C SER A 271 3.87 -9.66 10.71
N PRO A 272 4.29 -8.91 11.75
CA PRO A 272 4.57 -7.47 11.63
C PRO A 272 5.82 -7.13 10.77
N ASN A 273 6.22 -7.97 9.80
CA ASN A 273 7.53 -7.85 9.13
C ASN A 273 7.66 -8.33 7.67
N THR A 274 6.59 -8.60 6.92
CA THR A 274 6.73 -9.22 5.57
C THR A 274 6.22 -8.38 4.41
N GLY A 275 6.53 -7.08 4.37
CA GLY A 275 6.07 -6.22 3.27
C GLY A 275 6.90 -4.96 3.02
N MET A 276 8.24 -5.04 2.93
CA MET A 276 9.07 -3.93 2.43
C MET A 276 10.21 -4.43 1.56
N SER A 277 10.41 -3.76 0.43
CA SER A 277 11.65 -3.77 -0.35
C SER A 277 12.86 -3.47 0.55
N LYS A 278 14.01 -4.10 0.25
CA LYS A 278 15.27 -3.94 1.01
C LYS A 278 15.69 -2.47 1.18
N THR A 279 15.27 -1.59 0.28
CA THR A 279 15.65 -0.17 0.27
C THR A 279 14.96 0.64 1.39
N THR A 280 13.73 0.29 1.76
CA THR A 280 12.96 1.04 2.77
C THR A 280 13.41 0.72 4.21
N LYS A 281 14.10 -0.42 4.43
CA LYS A 281 14.72 -0.75 5.72
C LYS A 281 15.81 0.24 6.15
N ILE A 282 16.43 0.94 5.20
CA ILE A 282 17.53 1.87 5.46
C ILE A 282 17.00 3.24 5.94
N ILE A 283 15.76 3.60 5.59
CA ILE A 283 15.19 4.92 5.92
C ILE A 283 14.75 4.99 7.39
N LEU A 284 14.30 3.89 7.99
CA LEU A 284 13.90 3.86 9.41
C LEU A 284 15.07 4.08 10.39
N SER A 285 16.32 3.88 9.97
CA SER A 285 17.49 4.19 10.82
C SER A 285 17.84 5.68 10.91
N VAL A 286 17.16 6.56 10.18
CA VAL A 286 17.58 7.98 10.04
C VAL A 286 16.53 8.97 10.57
N ILE A 287 15.29 8.56 10.85
CA ILE A 287 14.22 9.47 11.28
C ILE A 287 13.80 9.16 12.72
N ILE A 288 14.64 9.55 13.69
CA ILE A 288 14.18 9.87 15.05
C ILE A 288 14.80 11.23 15.42
N PRO A 289 13.99 12.26 15.74
CA PRO A 289 14.52 13.56 16.16
C PRO A 289 15.35 13.42 17.43
N ILE A 290 16.52 14.04 17.40
CA ILE A 290 17.47 14.14 18.49
C ILE A 290 16.84 14.96 19.61
N GLY A 291 16.51 14.31 20.74
CA GLY A 291 16.00 15.01 21.91
C GLY A 291 15.55 14.06 23.02
N ALA A 292 16.50 13.68 23.89
CA ALA A 292 16.27 13.14 25.23
C ALA A 292 15.71 11.70 25.39
N ILE A 293 16.31 10.68 24.73
CA ILE A 293 16.32 9.28 25.25
C ILE A 293 17.68 8.60 24.93
N SER A 294 18.79 9.24 25.31
CA SER A 294 20.15 8.74 24.98
C SER A 294 20.76 7.77 26.00
N ILE A 295 20.01 7.23 26.97
CA ILE A 295 20.62 6.32 27.98
C ILE A 295 19.88 4.98 28.08
N ILE A 296 18.56 4.95 27.93
CA ILE A 296 17.79 3.70 28.13
C ILE A 296 17.82 2.79 26.89
N VAL A 297 17.75 3.36 25.67
CA VAL A 297 17.79 2.58 24.42
C VAL A 297 19.18 2.00 24.17
N GLY A 298 20.24 2.75 24.49
CA GLY A 298 21.62 2.27 24.37
C GLY A 298 21.93 1.06 25.25
N ILE A 299 21.37 1.01 26.47
CA ILE A 299 21.56 -0.12 27.40
C ILE A 299 20.79 -1.36 26.91
N ILE A 300 19.55 -1.19 26.41
CA ILE A 300 18.76 -2.31 25.88
C ILE A 300 19.37 -2.87 24.59
N TRP A 301 19.89 -2.00 23.71
CA TRP A 301 20.57 -2.41 22.47
C TRP A 301 21.94 -3.06 22.75
N ALA A 302 22.73 -2.54 23.69
CA ALA A 302 23.99 -3.16 24.11
C ALA A 302 23.77 -4.54 24.77
N LEU A 303 22.71 -4.71 25.56
CA LEU A 303 22.34 -6.01 26.13
C LEU A 303 21.86 -7.01 25.07
N LYS A 304 21.16 -6.54 24.02
CA LYS A 304 20.70 -7.38 22.91
C LYS A 304 21.85 -7.79 21.98
N LEU A 305 22.74 -6.86 21.63
CA LEU A 305 23.98 -7.14 20.90
C LEU A 305 24.91 -8.10 21.65
N ARG A 306 25.02 -7.97 22.98
CA ARG A 306 25.83 -8.90 23.80
C ARG A 306 25.26 -10.32 23.82
N LYS A 307 23.93 -10.48 23.77
CA LYS A 307 23.27 -11.79 23.69
C LYS A 307 23.47 -12.44 22.32
N GLU A 308 23.40 -11.65 21.25
CA GLU A 308 23.63 -12.12 19.87
C GLU A 308 25.11 -12.43 19.61
N HIS A 309 26.05 -11.64 20.13
CA HIS A 309 27.49 -11.90 20.01
C HIS A 309 27.92 -13.17 20.78
N ASN A 310 27.31 -13.46 21.93
CA ASN A 310 27.53 -14.72 22.66
C ASN A 310 26.89 -15.94 21.94
N ALA A 311 25.77 -15.75 21.24
CA ALA A 311 25.16 -16.79 20.41
C ALA A 311 25.96 -17.08 19.13
N ILE A 312 26.64 -16.07 18.56
CA ILE A 312 27.54 -16.22 17.42
C ILE A 312 28.85 -16.88 17.85
N ASN A 313 29.44 -16.48 18.99
CA ASN A 313 30.67 -17.13 19.50
C ASN A 313 30.45 -18.60 19.89
N SER A 314 29.27 -18.97 20.41
CA SER A 314 28.93 -20.38 20.69
C SER A 314 28.68 -21.21 19.43
N LYS A 315 28.24 -20.60 18.32
CA LYS A 315 28.13 -21.27 17.02
C LYS A 315 29.44 -21.35 16.24
N LEU A 316 30.35 -20.38 16.39
CA LEU A 316 31.68 -20.42 15.77
C LEU A 316 32.63 -21.41 16.47
N LEU A 317 32.42 -21.72 17.76
CA LEU A 317 33.20 -22.76 18.47
C LEU A 317 32.87 -24.19 18.00
N ILE A 318 31.72 -24.42 17.35
CA ILE A 318 31.27 -25.76 16.94
C ILE A 318 31.75 -26.14 15.52
N GLN A 319 32.31 -25.20 14.75
CA GLN A 319 32.85 -25.46 13.40
C GLN A 319 34.38 -25.61 13.33
N ARG A 320 35.08 -25.81 14.46
CA ARG A 320 36.55 -25.88 14.51
C ARG A 320 37.16 -27.14 15.14
N LEU A 321 36.49 -28.29 15.01
CA LEU A 321 37.06 -29.60 15.38
C LEU A 321 36.74 -30.66 14.32
N VAL A 322 37.49 -30.62 13.21
CA VAL A 322 37.94 -31.82 12.48
C VAL A 322 39.33 -31.49 11.93
N VAL A 323 40.35 -31.70 12.76
CA VAL A 323 41.73 -31.94 12.33
C VAL A 323 42.12 -33.24 13.03
N GLU A 324 41.99 -34.35 12.32
CA GLU A 324 42.80 -35.57 12.50
C GLU A 324 42.97 -36.11 11.06
N ASP A 325 44.15 -35.94 10.48
CA ASP A 325 45.26 -36.90 10.49
C ASP A 325 44.95 -38.14 9.65
N PHE A 326 45.87 -38.46 8.73
CA PHE A 326 46.30 -39.79 8.27
C PHE A 326 46.71 -39.78 6.78
N GLY A 327 48.02 -39.89 6.56
CA GLY A 327 48.61 -40.59 5.41
C GLY A 327 49.32 -39.72 4.41
#